data_AF-A0A2D9RCF0-F1
#
_entry.id   AF-A0A2D9RCF0-F1
#
_cell.length_a   1.000
_cell.length_b   1.000
_cell.length_c   1.000
_cell.angle_alpha   90.00
_cell.angle_beta   90.00
_cell.angle_gamma   90.00
#
_symmetry.space_group_name_H-M   'P 1'
#
loop_
_entity.id
_entity.type
_entity.pdbx_description
1 polymer ?
#
loop_
_entity_poly.entity_id
_entity_poly.type
_entity_poly.pdbx_seq_one_letter_code
_entity_poly.pdbx_strand_id
1 'polypeptide(L)'
;MEFAIIAMPFFVMLVGLFEICMIFIATTTMEHGIAEAARRIRTGELQDSGASAESFKTLVCDNTFGILDCEERLKVDVRVFDNFA
;
A
#
# COMPACT_ATOMS: atom_id res chain seq x y z
N MET A 1 -17.16 -11.88 39.85
CA MET A 1 -17.96 -12.26 38.65
C MET A 1 -18.45 -11.03 37.88
N GLU A 2 -18.84 -9.93 38.55
CA GLU A 2 -19.43 -8.75 37.90
C GLU A 2 -18.52 -8.03 36.88
N PHE A 3 -17.19 -8.04 37.08
CA PHE A 3 -16.24 -7.40 36.16
C PHE A 3 -15.92 -8.20 34.90
N ALA A 4 -16.13 -9.53 34.89
CA ALA A 4 -15.82 -10.37 33.74
C ALA A 4 -16.78 -10.11 32.56
N ILE A 5 -18.02 -9.70 32.86
CA ILE A 5 -19.03 -9.35 31.86
C ILE A 5 -18.67 -8.09 31.07
N ILE A 6 -17.94 -7.16 31.69
CA ILE A 6 -17.51 -5.90 31.05
C ILE A 6 -16.16 -6.09 30.33
N ALA A 7 -15.31 -6.98 30.85
CA ALA A 7 -14.01 -7.28 30.24
C ALA A 7 -14.17 -7.86 28.83
N MET A 8 -15.16 -8.74 28.60
CA MET A 8 -15.39 -9.37 27.29
C MET A 8 -15.66 -8.36 26.15
N PRO A 9 -16.64 -7.44 26.23
CA PRO A 9 -16.86 -6.45 25.17
C PRO A 9 -15.71 -5.45 25.04
N PHE A 10 -14.98 -5.14 26.12
CA PHE A 10 -13.78 -4.30 26.06
C PHE A 10 -12.69 -4.92 25.19
N PHE A 11 -12.38 -6.22 25.39
CA PHE A 11 -11.36 -6.89 24.58
C PHE A 11 -11.79 -7.05 23.12
N VAL A 12 -13.08 -7.26 22.84
CA VAL A 12 -13.60 -7.28 21.47
C VAL A 12 -13.37 -5.93 20.79
N MET A 13 -13.71 -4.82 21.46
CA MET A 13 -13.49 -3.48 20.91
C MET A 13 -11.99 -3.18 20.73
N LEU A 14 -11.15 -3.60 21.69
CA LEU A 14 -9.70 -3.42 21.63
C LEU A 14 -9.09 -4.17 20.44
N VAL A 15 -9.43 -5.45 20.24
CA VAL A 15 -8.94 -6.23 19.09
C VAL A 15 -9.44 -5.63 17.78
N GLY A 16 -10.72 -5.22 17.71
CA GLY A 16 -11.26 -4.56 16.53
C GLY A 16 -10.54 -3.23 16.21
N LEU A 17 -10.15 -2.46 17.23
CA LEU A 17 -9.35 -1.26 17.04
C LEU A 17 -7.98 -1.61 16.44
N PHE A 18 -7.28 -2.60 17.00
CA PHE A 18 -5.99 -3.05 16.48
C PHE A 18 -6.08 -3.50 15.02
N GLU A 19 -7.15 -4.21 14.67
CA GLU A 19 -7.39 -4.67 13.30
C GLU A 19 -7.52 -3.49 12.32
N ILE A 20 -8.33 -2.49 12.68
CA ILE A 20 -8.50 -1.26 11.87
C ILE A 20 -7.17 -0.51 11.76
N CYS A 21 -6.41 -0.38 12.86
CA CYS A 21 -5.10 0.26 12.84
C CYS A 21 -4.13 -0.45 11.86
N MET A 22 -4.09 -1.78 11.87
CA MET A 22 -3.24 -2.54 10.94
C MET A 22 -3.66 -2.34 9.47
N ILE A 23 -4.96 -2.36 9.18
CA ILE A 23 -5.48 -2.09 7.83
C ILE A 23 -5.09 -0.67 7.38
N PHE A 24 -5.19 0.31 8.27
CA PHE A 24 -4.89 1.70 7.96
C PHE A 24 -3.40 1.91 7.68
N ILE A 25 -2.52 1.28 8.48
CA ILE A 25 -1.07 1.31 8.26
C ILE A 25 -0.74 0.71 6.89
N ALA A 26 -1.25 -0.48 6.60
CA ALA A 26 -1.06 -1.14 5.32
C ALA A 26 -1.49 -0.26 4.14
N THR A 27 -2.65 0.38 4.24
CA THR A 27 -3.18 1.27 3.19
C THR A 27 -2.31 2.50 3.01
N THR A 28 -1.95 3.19 4.10
CA THR A 28 -1.15 4.42 4.06
C THR A 28 0.25 4.16 3.48
N THR A 29 0.88 3.05 3.87
CA THR A 29 2.19 2.66 3.34
C THR A 29 2.13 2.34 1.85
N MET A 30 1.08 1.64 1.38
CA MET A 30 0.88 1.38 -0.04
C MET A 30 0.66 2.66 -0.83
N GLU A 31 -0.18 3.59 -0.33
CA GLU A 31 -0.41 4.89 -0.96
C GLU A 31 0.89 5.71 -1.07
N HIS A 32 1.74 5.66 -0.04
CA HIS A 32 3.04 6.31 -0.07
C HIS A 32 3.95 5.72 -1.16
N GLY A 33 4.05 4.39 -1.25
CA GLY A 33 4.85 3.72 -2.28
C GLY A 33 4.35 4.00 -3.70
N ILE A 34 3.03 4.02 -3.90
CA ILE A 34 2.41 4.39 -5.18
C ILE A 34 2.70 5.85 -5.52
N ALA A 35 2.58 6.78 -4.57
CA ALA A 35 2.81 8.20 -4.80
C ALA A 35 4.26 8.48 -5.24
N GLU A 36 5.23 7.83 -4.59
CA GLU A 36 6.64 7.99 -4.95
C GLU A 36 6.96 7.34 -6.30
N ALA A 37 6.44 6.14 -6.57
CA ALA A 37 6.61 5.50 -7.87
C ALA A 37 5.96 6.30 -9.01
N ALA A 38 4.75 6.84 -8.79
CA ALA A 38 4.05 7.68 -9.75
C ALA A 38 4.81 8.98 -10.04
N ARG A 39 5.52 9.54 -9.06
CA ARG A 39 6.41 10.69 -9.26
C ARG A 39 7.49 10.37 -10.29
N ARG A 40 8.12 9.19 -10.20
CA ARG A 40 9.17 8.76 -11.15
C ARG A 40 8.66 8.53 -12.57
N ILE A 41 7.39 8.14 -12.73
CA ILE A 41 6.74 8.11 -14.06
C ILE A 41 6.57 9.54 -14.60
N ARG A 42 6.09 10.47 -13.76
CA ARG A 42 5.82 11.87 -14.17
C ARG A 42 7.09 12.67 -14.43
N THR A 43 8.20 12.35 -13.77
CA THR A 43 9.51 12.99 -14.02
C THR A 43 10.23 12.41 -15.23
N GLY A 44 9.72 11.33 -15.83
CA GLY A 44 10.35 10.66 -16.96
C GLY A 44 11.51 9.74 -16.58
N GLU A 45 11.88 9.61 -15.30
CA GLU A 45 12.97 8.73 -14.85
C GLU A 45 12.71 7.26 -15.22
N LEU A 46 11.46 6.80 -15.13
CA LEU A 46 11.08 5.45 -15.56
C LEU A 46 11.08 5.30 -17.09
N GLN A 47 10.84 6.39 -17.83
CA GLN A 47 10.75 6.38 -19.28
C GLN A 47 12.15 6.38 -19.92
N ASP A 48 13.07 7.18 -19.39
CA ASP A 48 14.49 7.23 -19.81
C ASP A 48 15.25 5.93 -19.51
N SER A 49 14.83 5.19 -18.48
CA SER A 49 15.45 3.90 -18.09
C SER A 49 14.88 2.69 -18.84
N GLY A 50 13.87 2.85 -19.70
CA GLY A 50 13.22 1.75 -20.41
C GLY A 50 12.46 0.79 -19.49
N ALA A 51 12.03 1.26 -18.32
CA ALA A 51 11.41 0.44 -17.29
C ALA A 51 10.01 -0.05 -17.70
N SER A 52 9.74 -1.34 -17.48
CA SER A 52 8.46 -1.99 -17.76
C SER A 52 7.48 -1.90 -16.58
N ALA A 53 6.24 -2.37 -16.78
CA ALA A 53 5.24 -2.48 -15.71
C ALA A 53 5.73 -3.32 -14.51
N GLU A 54 6.50 -4.40 -14.76
CA GLU A 54 7.18 -5.15 -13.69
C GLU A 54 8.14 -4.28 -12.87
N SER A 55 8.95 -3.44 -13.53
CA SER A 55 9.90 -2.58 -12.82
C SER A 55 9.19 -1.55 -11.95
N PHE A 56 8.06 -1.01 -12.42
CA PHE A 56 7.22 -0.14 -11.60
C PHE A 56 6.63 -0.88 -10.40
N LYS A 57 6.15 -2.12 -10.60
CA LYS A 57 5.62 -2.95 -9.52
C LYS A 57 6.69 -3.20 -8.46
N THR A 58 7.90 -3.59 -8.85
CA THR A 58 9.04 -3.75 -7.92
C THR A 58 9.30 -2.47 -7.15
N LEU A 59 9.27 -1.31 -7.82
CA LEU A 59 9.48 -0.03 -7.18
C LEU A 59 8.43 0.29 -6.11
N VAL A 60 7.16 0.01 -6.37
CA VAL A 60 6.08 0.17 -5.38
C VAL A 60 6.27 -0.80 -4.22
N CYS A 61 6.63 -2.05 -4.50
CA CYS A 61 6.82 -3.07 -3.47
C CYS A 61 8.03 -2.76 -2.56
N ASP A 62 9.14 -2.25 -3.10
CA ASP A 62 10.30 -1.81 -2.31
C ASP A 62 9.96 -0.69 -1.32
N ASN A 63 9.05 0.21 -1.70
CA ASN A 63 8.58 1.30 -0.84
C ASN A 63 7.50 0.87 0.18
N THR A 64 7.10 -0.40 0.19
CA THR A 64 6.05 -0.93 1.07
C THR A 64 6.61 -1.63 2.33
N PHE A 65 7.93 -1.58 2.54
CA PHE A 65 8.64 -2.12 3.72
C PHE A 65 8.36 -3.60 4.04
N GLY A 66 7.90 -4.39 3.07
CA GLY A 66 7.57 -5.81 3.27
C GLY A 66 6.34 -6.06 4.16
N ILE A 67 5.53 -5.03 4.45
CA ILE A 67 4.30 -5.16 5.25
C ILE A 67 3.18 -5.86 4.46
N LEU A 68 3.25 -5.79 3.13
CA LEU A 68 2.26 -6.34 2.22
C LEU A 68 2.88 -7.37 1.29
N ASP A 69 2.09 -8.41 0.97
CA ASP A 69 2.38 -9.39 -0.08
C ASP A 69 2.20 -8.76 -1.49
N CYS A 70 3.02 -7.75 -1.75
CA CYS A 70 2.92 -6.89 -2.91
C CYS A 70 3.25 -7.64 -4.21
N GLU A 71 4.16 -8.61 -4.18
CA GLU A 71 4.54 -9.36 -5.38
C GLU A 71 3.41 -10.24 -5.94
N GLU A 72 2.61 -10.89 -5.10
CA GLU A 72 1.53 -11.76 -5.59
C GLU A 72 0.17 -11.05 -5.64
N ARG A 73 -0.08 -10.08 -4.75
CA ARG A 73 -1.41 -9.48 -4.59
C ARG A 73 -1.58 -8.13 -5.28
N LEU A 74 -0.49 -7.44 -5.62
CA LEU A 74 -0.56 -6.17 -6.34
C LEU A 74 -0.67 -6.39 -7.86
N LYS A 75 -1.75 -5.89 -8.44
CA LYS A 75 -1.93 -5.77 -9.89
C LYS A 75 -1.80 -4.30 -10.28
N VAL A 76 -0.86 -4.00 -11.16
CA VAL A 76 -0.64 -2.65 -11.68
C VAL A 76 -0.90 -2.64 -13.18
N ASP A 77 -1.64 -1.63 -13.65
CA ASP A 77 -1.89 -1.37 -15.07
C ASP A 77 -1.25 -0.01 -15.42
N VAL A 78 -0.17 -0.03 -16.18
CA VAL A 78 0.53 1.19 -16.61
C VAL A 78 0.09 1.52 -18.03
N ARG A 79 -0.45 2.72 -18.23
CA ARG A 79 -0.90 3.20 -19.53
C ARG A 79 -0.06 4.39 -19.98
N VAL A 80 0.34 4.34 -21.25
CA VAL A 80 0.96 5.47 -21.92
C VAL A 80 -0.16 6.39 -22.40
N PHE A 81 -0.05 7.67 -22.07
CA PHE A 81 -0.93 8.72 -22.57
C PHE A 81 -0.09 9.71 -23.35
N ASP A 82 -0.50 10.02 -24.58
CA ASP A 82 0.18 11.01 -25.43
C ASP A 82 -0.03 12.46 -24.93
N ASN A 83 -1.01 12.68 -24.04
CA ASN A 83 -1.31 13.98 -23.46
C ASN A 83 -1.92 13.83 -22.05
N PHE A 84 -1.47 14.65 -21.09
CA PHE A 84 -2.01 14.74 -19.72
C PHE A 84 -2.87 16.00 -19.49
N ALA A 85 -3.07 16.82 -20.54
CA ALA A 85 -3.88 18.03 -20.51
C ALA A 85 -5.39 17.74 -20.54
#